data_AF-A0A822H571-F1
#
_entry.id   AF-A0A822H571-F1
#
_cell.length_a   1.000
_cell.length_b   1.000
_cell.length_c   1.000
_cell.angle_alpha   90.00
_cell.angle_beta   90.00
_cell.angle_gamma   90.00
#
_symmetry.space_group_name_H-M   'P 1'
#
loop_
_entity.id
_entity.type
_entity.pdbx_description
1 polymer ?
#
loop_
_entity_poly.entity_id
_entity_poly.type
_entity_poly.pdbx_seq_one_letter_code
_entity_poly.pdbx_strand_id
1 'polypeptide(L)'
;DLYIYPNTSQGIYYQSEGNSPNRKLIFEYYMSHYIEINQYYHFQIIFFEDSPGIVQYKYFDATDQGDTCTIGVQGSNSGPFIMYSYDQHNSVQENMILTFDTIHGTYNKSTII
;
A
#
# COMPACT_ATOMS: atom_id res chain seq x y z
N ASP A 1 11.67 -7.06 -0.98
CA ASP A 1 10.86 -6.51 -2.08
C ASP A 1 11.20 -5.07 -2.37
N LEU A 2 11.20 -4.15 -1.40
CA LEU A 2 11.40 -2.73 -1.67
C LEU A 2 12.85 -2.24 -1.46
N TYR A 3 13.37 -1.40 -2.35
CA TYR A 3 14.72 -0.82 -2.27
C TYR A 3 14.81 0.59 -2.85
N ILE A 4 15.51 1.48 -2.14
CA ILE A 4 15.84 2.84 -2.59
C ILE A 4 17.25 2.82 -3.16
N TYR A 5 17.37 2.96 -4.48
CA TYR A 5 18.67 2.99 -5.16
C TYR A 5 19.37 4.35 -4.97
N PRO A 6 20.71 4.38 -4.77
CA PRO A 6 21.46 5.61 -4.63
C PRO A 6 21.37 6.47 -5.90
N ASN A 7 21.38 7.80 -5.73
CA ASN A 7 21.30 8.78 -6.82
C ASN A 7 20.00 8.72 -7.64
N THR A 8 18.90 8.27 -7.03
CA THR A 8 17.55 8.32 -7.61
C THR A 8 16.67 9.29 -6.81
N SER A 9 15.50 9.65 -7.35
CA SER A 9 14.48 10.41 -6.62
C SER A 9 13.54 9.53 -5.79
N GLN A 10 13.96 8.31 -5.46
CA GLN A 10 13.16 7.36 -4.69
C GLN A 10 13.12 7.73 -3.21
N GLY A 11 12.03 7.38 -2.55
CA GLY A 11 11.83 7.74 -1.15
C GLY A 11 10.56 7.20 -0.52
N ILE A 12 10.49 7.39 0.79
CA ILE A 12 9.26 7.30 1.58
C ILE A 12 8.94 8.71 2.04
N TYR A 13 7.77 9.20 1.66
CA TYR A 13 7.28 10.51 2.05
C TYR A 13 6.09 10.34 2.99
N TYR A 14 5.83 11.33 3.83
CA TYR A 14 4.64 11.33 4.66
C TYR A 14 4.06 12.73 4.77
N GLN A 15 2.75 12.80 4.89
CA GLN A 15 2.04 14.04 5.20
C GLN A 15 0.77 13.76 5.98
N SER A 16 0.30 14.77 6.71
CA SER A 16 -1.06 14.77 7.26
C SER A 16 -1.91 15.78 6.52
N GLU A 17 -3.09 15.37 6.11
CA GLU A 17 -4.06 16.20 5.38
C GLU A 17 -5.35 16.35 6.17
N GLY A 18 -6.07 17.45 5.95
CA GLY A 18 -7.36 17.74 6.58
C GLY A 18 -7.25 18.44 7.93
N ASN A 19 -8.37 18.48 8.66
CA ASN A 19 -8.48 19.12 9.97
C ASN A 19 -9.14 18.15 10.95
N SER A 20 -8.74 18.21 12.23
CA SER A 20 -9.36 17.37 13.27
C SER A 20 -10.88 17.63 13.33
N PRO A 21 -11.72 16.59 13.51
CA PRO A 21 -11.38 15.19 13.77
C PRO A 21 -11.22 14.30 12.52
N ASN A 22 -11.13 14.87 11.31
CA ASN A 22 -11.15 14.13 10.04
C ASN A 22 -9.82 14.24 9.29
N ARG A 23 -8.68 14.09 9.99
CA ARG A 23 -7.36 14.08 9.34
C ARG A 23 -7.07 12.73 8.70
N LYS A 24 -6.19 12.74 7.72
CA LYS A 24 -5.53 11.56 7.16
C LYS A 24 -4.05 11.60 7.47
N LEU A 25 -3.45 10.45 7.70
CA LEU A 25 -1.99 10.27 7.66
C LEU A 25 -1.67 9.42 6.43
N ILE A 26 -0.88 9.98 5.53
CA ILE A 26 -0.54 9.39 4.24
C ILE A 26 0.95 9.12 4.23
N PHE A 27 1.33 7.87 3.98
CA PHE A 27 2.68 7.48 3.61
C PHE A 27 2.71 7.19 2.13
N GLU A 28 3.66 7.76 1.39
CA GLU A 28 3.85 7.53 -0.03
C GLU A 28 5.18 6.83 -0.26
N TYR A 29 5.12 5.71 -0.97
CA TYR A 29 6.25 4.88 -1.35
C TYR A 29 6.50 5.08 -2.84
N TYR A 30 7.68 5.58 -3.19
CA TYR A 30 8.16 5.65 -4.57
C TYR A 30 9.56 5.05 -4.63
N MET A 31 9.69 3.79 -5.05
CA MET A 31 10.93 3.02 -4.97
C MET A 31 10.94 1.83 -5.92
N SER A 32 12.06 1.12 -6.01
CA SER A 32 12.19 -0.04 -6.89
C SER A 32 12.08 -1.36 -6.15
N HIS A 33 11.94 -2.43 -6.93
CA HIS A 33 12.19 -3.78 -6.45
C HIS A 33 13.66 -3.97 -6.04
N TYR A 34 13.87 -4.67 -4.92
CA TYR A 34 15.19 -5.09 -4.45
C TYR A 34 15.81 -5.96 -5.51
N ILE A 35 17.00 -5.60 -6.02
CA ILE A 35 17.73 -6.21 -7.15
C ILE A 35 17.23 -5.92 -8.57
N GLU A 36 16.11 -5.22 -8.77
CA GLU A 36 15.58 -4.87 -10.10
C GLU A 36 15.25 -3.37 -10.18
N ILE A 37 16.24 -2.53 -10.52
CA ILE A 37 16.09 -1.05 -10.53
C ILE A 37 14.99 -0.54 -11.46
N ASN A 38 14.68 -1.27 -12.53
CA ASN A 38 13.70 -0.87 -13.53
C ASN A 38 12.26 -1.29 -13.20
N GLN A 39 12.06 -2.05 -12.10
CA GLN A 39 10.72 -2.34 -11.59
C GLN A 39 10.40 -1.35 -10.50
N TYR A 40 9.37 -0.52 -10.71
CA TYR A 40 8.99 0.55 -9.79
C TYR A 40 7.68 0.24 -9.10
N TYR A 41 7.60 0.72 -7.86
CA TYR A 41 6.42 0.70 -7.03
C TYR A 41 6.11 2.13 -6.61
N HIS A 42 4.92 2.58 -6.97
CA HIS A 42 4.38 3.86 -6.55
C HIS A 42 3.00 3.64 -5.92
N PHE A 43 2.92 3.75 -4.61
CA PHE A 43 1.68 3.58 -3.89
C PHE A 43 1.64 4.40 -2.60
N GLN A 44 0.44 4.63 -2.09
CA GLN A 44 0.20 5.26 -0.80
C GLN A 44 -0.42 4.28 0.18
N ILE A 45 -0.07 4.43 1.46
CA ILE A 45 -0.77 3.84 2.60
C ILE A 45 -1.43 4.98 3.38
N ILE A 46 -2.74 4.89 3.60
CA ILE A 46 -3.55 5.95 4.17
C ILE A 46 -4.26 5.45 5.43
N PHE A 47 -4.09 6.18 6.52
CA PHE A 47 -4.80 6.01 7.78
C PHE A 47 -5.76 7.18 8.00
N PHE A 48 -6.91 6.90 8.61
CA PHE A 48 -8.01 7.86 8.79
C PHE A 48 -8.27 8.10 10.27
N GLU A 49 -8.31 9.37 10.70
CA GLU A 49 -8.59 9.74 12.10
C GLU A 49 -10.05 9.44 12.50
N ASP A 50 -10.99 9.68 11.59
CA ASP A 50 -12.43 9.50 11.79
C ASP A 50 -12.91 8.05 11.60
N SER A 51 -12.05 7.21 11.02
CA SER A 51 -12.34 5.79 10.73
C SER A 51 -11.23 4.87 11.26
N PRO A 52 -11.06 4.74 12.59
CA PRO A 52 -10.07 3.84 13.16
C PRO A 52 -10.26 2.40 12.68
N GLY A 53 -9.16 1.72 12.38
CA GLY A 53 -9.18 0.34 11.85
C GLY A 53 -9.37 0.24 10.34
N ILE A 54 -9.59 1.37 9.64
CA ILE A 54 -9.54 1.42 8.19
C ILE A 54 -8.15 1.82 7.71
N VAL A 55 -7.58 1.03 6.82
CA VAL A 55 -6.32 1.33 6.12
C VAL A 55 -6.54 1.20 4.63
N GLN A 56 -6.09 2.18 3.84
CA GLN A 56 -6.16 2.10 2.38
C GLN A 56 -4.77 2.02 1.76
N TYR A 57 -4.59 1.08 0.84
CA TYR A 57 -3.47 1.07 -0.10
C TYR A 57 -3.97 1.58 -1.44
N LYS A 58 -3.36 2.65 -1.94
CA LYS A 58 -3.68 3.25 -3.24
C LYS A 58 -2.50 3.06 -4.17
N TYR A 59 -2.66 2.24 -5.19
CA TYR A 59 -1.63 1.92 -6.17
C TYR A 59 -1.72 2.89 -7.34
N PHE A 60 -0.62 3.59 -7.63
CA PHE A 60 -0.46 4.41 -8.82
C PHE A 60 0.27 3.62 -9.90
N ASP A 61 1.34 2.92 -9.55
CA ASP A 61 2.08 2.03 -10.44
C ASP A 61 2.72 0.87 -9.65
N ALA A 62 2.74 -0.31 -10.25
CA ALA A 62 3.43 -1.49 -9.73
C ALA A 62 3.81 -2.38 -10.91
N THR A 63 5.08 -2.31 -11.32
CA THR A 63 5.54 -2.92 -12.58
C THR A 63 5.34 -4.45 -12.63
N ASP A 64 5.51 -5.15 -11.50
CA ASP A 64 5.35 -6.61 -11.41
C ASP A 64 3.89 -7.08 -11.26
N GLN A 65 2.97 -6.15 -11.02
CA GLN A 65 1.54 -6.40 -10.82
C GLN A 65 1.23 -7.42 -9.68
N GLY A 66 2.10 -7.50 -8.68
CA GLY A 66 1.96 -8.39 -7.52
C GLY A 66 2.46 -9.82 -7.75
N ASP A 67 3.28 -10.06 -8.77
CA ASP A 67 3.79 -11.39 -9.15
C ASP A 67 4.68 -12.05 -8.08
N THR A 68 5.46 -11.26 -7.33
CA THR A 68 6.40 -11.78 -6.33
C THR A 68 6.32 -11.00 -5.02
N CYS A 69 5.15 -10.99 -4.38
CA CYS A 69 4.97 -10.37 -3.07
C CYS A 69 3.74 -10.92 -2.32
N THR A 70 3.70 -10.66 -1.01
CA THR A 70 2.49 -10.81 -0.21
C THR A 70 1.88 -9.44 0.04
N ILE A 71 0.60 -9.26 -0.31
CA ILE A 71 -0.12 -8.00 -0.08
C ILE A 71 -1.17 -8.23 1.01
N GLY A 72 -1.08 -7.44 2.08
CA GLY A 72 -2.01 -7.53 3.20
C GLY A 72 -1.69 -6.58 4.33
N VAL A 73 -2.38 -6.78 5.45
CA VAL A 73 -2.14 -6.12 6.74
C VAL A 73 -1.91 -7.18 7.81
N GLN A 74 -0.97 -6.92 8.71
CA GLN A 74 -0.58 -7.83 9.78
C GLN A 74 -0.56 -7.10 11.12
N GLY A 75 -1.33 -7.59 12.09
CA GLY A 75 -1.46 -6.97 13.41
C GLY A 75 -0.31 -7.29 14.38
N SER A 76 0.31 -8.46 14.24
CA SER A 76 1.49 -8.87 15.00
C SER A 76 2.28 -9.95 14.27
N ASN A 77 3.49 -10.28 14.75
CA ASN A 77 4.32 -11.32 14.16
C ASN A 77 3.62 -12.68 13.99
N SER A 78 2.64 -13.01 14.83
CA SER A 78 1.86 -14.26 14.77
C SER A 78 0.39 -14.06 14.35
N GLY A 79 0.02 -12.87 13.87
CA GLY A 79 -1.34 -12.52 13.46
C GLY A 79 -2.13 -11.73 14.52
N PRO A 80 -3.41 -11.41 14.26
CA PRO A 80 -4.18 -11.72 13.04
C PRO A 80 -3.63 -11.02 11.79
N PHE A 81 -3.96 -11.55 10.61
CA PHE A 81 -3.62 -10.95 9.33
C PHE A 81 -4.82 -10.98 8.37
N ILE A 82 -4.86 -10.01 7.45
CA ILE A 82 -5.75 -10.02 6.30
C ILE A 82 -4.85 -10.05 5.06
N MET A 83 -4.93 -11.11 4.28
CA MET A 83 -4.16 -11.25 3.03
C MET A 83 -5.07 -11.03 1.84
N TYR A 84 -4.68 -10.11 0.97
CA TYR A 84 -5.32 -9.90 -0.33
C TYR A 84 -4.76 -10.87 -1.37
N SER A 85 -3.44 -10.95 -1.50
CA SER A 85 -2.77 -11.80 -2.48
C SER A 85 -1.40 -12.29 -2.01
N TYR A 86 -0.94 -13.36 -2.64
CA TYR A 86 0.38 -13.97 -2.46
C TYR A 86 0.87 -14.47 -3.82
N ASP A 87 2.00 -13.94 -4.30
CA ASP A 87 2.65 -14.30 -5.57
C ASP A 87 1.66 -14.44 -6.73
N GLN A 88 0.83 -13.40 -6.92
CA GLN A 88 -0.27 -13.41 -7.87
C GLN A 88 -0.13 -12.26 -8.86
N HIS A 89 0.41 -12.58 -10.04
CA HIS A 89 0.44 -11.66 -11.18
C HIS A 89 -0.96 -11.10 -11.50
N ASN A 90 -1.02 -9.83 -11.92
CA ASN A 90 -2.26 -9.07 -12.15
C ASN A 90 -3.15 -8.89 -10.91
N SER A 91 -2.67 -9.17 -9.69
CA SER A 91 -3.43 -8.84 -8.47
C SER A 91 -3.44 -7.34 -8.20
N VAL A 92 -2.43 -6.60 -8.67
CA VAL A 92 -2.35 -5.14 -8.60
C VAL A 92 -2.53 -4.54 -9.99
N GLN A 93 -3.37 -3.50 -10.08
CA GLN A 93 -3.60 -2.73 -11.29
C GLN A 93 -3.36 -1.25 -11.03
N GLU A 94 -3.03 -0.51 -12.08
CA GLU A 94 -2.95 0.95 -12.02
C GLU A 94 -4.26 1.52 -11.45
N ASN A 95 -4.15 2.52 -10.58
CA ASN A 95 -5.29 3.20 -9.96
C ASN A 95 -6.17 2.30 -9.06
N MET A 96 -5.68 1.11 -8.66
CA MET A 96 -6.36 0.24 -7.71
C MET A 96 -6.30 0.80 -6.29
N ILE A 97 -7.42 0.70 -5.57
CA ILE A 97 -7.49 0.93 -4.13
C ILE A 97 -7.86 -0.38 -3.43
N LEU A 98 -7.04 -0.79 -2.47
CA LEU A 98 -7.40 -1.82 -1.48
C LEU A 98 -7.74 -1.14 -0.17
N THR A 99 -8.93 -1.40 0.35
CA THR A 99 -9.33 -0.94 1.68
C THR A 99 -9.41 -2.14 2.60
N PHE A 100 -8.68 -2.10 3.70
CA PHE A 100 -8.70 -3.10 4.75
C PHE A 100 -9.50 -2.58 5.94
N ASP A 101 -10.38 -3.43 6.46
CA ASP A 101 -11.04 -3.25 7.74
C ASP A 101 -10.42 -4.23 8.74
N THR A 102 -9.51 -3.69 9.57
CA THR A 102 -8.75 -4.47 10.53
C THR A 102 -9.57 -4.87 11.76
N ILE A 103 -10.75 -4.28 11.94
CA ILE A 103 -11.67 -4.63 13.04
C ILE A 103 -12.43 -5.91 12.67
N HIS A 104 -12.91 -5.99 11.43
CA HIS A 104 -13.72 -7.12 10.96
C HIS A 104 -12.92 -8.20 10.23
N GLY A 105 -11.64 -7.96 9.92
CA GLY A 105 -10.81 -8.93 9.23
C GLY A 105 -11.11 -9.03 7.73
N THR A 106 -11.58 -7.95 7.10
CA THR A 106 -12.05 -7.96 5.71
C THR A 106 -11.29 -6.97 4.84
N TYR A 107 -11.42 -7.12 3.52
CA TYR A 107 -10.92 -6.15 2.55
C TYR A 107 -11.90 -5.98 1.39
N ASN A 108 -11.79 -4.85 0.71
CA ASN A 108 -12.45 -4.61 -0.58
C ASN A 108 -11.48 -3.97 -1.59
N LYS A 109 -11.75 -4.21 -2.87
CA LYS A 109 -11.04 -3.61 -4.00
C LYS A 109 -11.95 -2.62 -4.74
N SER A 110 -11.40 -1.48 -5.12
CA SER A 110 -12.04 -0.50 -6.01
C SER A 110 -11.00 0.17 -6.94
N THR A 111 -11.44 1.06 -7.82
CA THR A 111 -10.58 1.82 -8.74
C THR A 111 -10.88 3.31 -8.61
N ILE A 112 -9.87 4.17 -8.78
CA ILE A 112 -10.07 5.62 -8.89
C ILE A 112 -10.84 5.90 -10.19
N ILE A 113 -11.97 6.60 -10.10
CA ILE A 113 -12.81 7.00 -11.25
C ILE A 113 -12.27 8.29 -11.84
#